data_AF-A0A2Z2PMM4-F1
#
_entry.id   AF-A0A2Z2PMM4-F1
#
_cell.length_a   1.000
_cell.length_b   1.000
_cell.length_c   1.000
_cell.angle_alpha   90.00
_cell.angle_beta   90.00
_cell.angle_gamma   90.00
#
_symmetry.space_group_name_H-M   'P 1'
#
loop_
_entity.id
_entity.type
_entity.pdbx_description
1 polymer ?
#
loop_
_entity_poly.entity_id
_entity_poly.type
_entity_poly.pdbx_seq_one_letter_code
_entity_poly.pdbx_strand_id
1 'polypeptide(L)'
;MSCTWIDLRGMPAGSVKNLIDHQQNLLKGTWSSESQILDTSEVVETSELYFLYGSSELLTNFNEQTGSLLMDENATWGVSDLAPWRLPLGFVTANHFTTYIALFKSNLFKAENHDFVKYSRCAVKVNYPVVAVGSLP
;
A
#
# COMPACT_ATOMS: atom_id res chain seq x y z
N MET A 1 -2.21 -0.72 22.33
CA MET A 1 -2.25 0.18 21.15
C MET A 1 -2.10 -0.70 19.93
N SER A 2 -3.09 -0.76 19.04
CA SER A 2 -2.98 -1.56 17.82
C SER A 2 -2.13 -0.78 16.82
N CYS A 3 -0.87 -1.17 16.66
CA CYS A 3 0.03 -0.60 15.65
C CYS A 3 -0.36 -1.14 14.28
N THR A 4 -1.52 -0.75 13.74
CA THR A 4 -2.03 -1.29 12.46
C THR A 4 -1.34 -0.67 11.25
N TRP A 5 -0.83 0.56 11.35
CA TRP A 5 -0.16 1.27 10.25
C TRP A 5 0.72 2.43 10.79
N ILE A 6 1.50 3.06 9.89
CA ILE A 6 2.37 4.20 10.18
C ILE A 6 2.19 5.34 9.17
N ASP A 7 2.12 6.58 9.68
CA ASP A 7 2.12 7.80 8.88
C ASP A 7 3.54 8.30 8.63
N LEU A 8 3.89 8.44 7.35
CA LEU A 8 5.18 8.88 6.82
C LEU A 8 5.03 10.14 5.96
N ARG A 9 3.86 10.78 5.95
CA ARG A 9 3.62 12.02 5.22
C ARG A 9 4.56 13.12 5.76
N GLY A 10 5.18 13.86 4.85
CA GLY A 10 6.18 14.89 5.17
C GLY A 10 7.56 14.38 5.62
N MET A 11 7.79 13.06 5.65
CA MET A 11 9.11 12.51 5.99
C MET A 11 10.06 12.48 4.79
N PRO A 12 11.38 12.69 5.01
CA PRO A 12 12.38 12.54 3.95
C PRO A 12 12.47 11.08 3.46
N ALA A 13 12.51 10.88 2.14
CA ALA A 13 12.53 9.54 1.52
C ALA A 13 13.63 8.61 2.05
N GLY A 14 14.80 9.14 2.43
CA GLY A 14 15.91 8.36 2.98
C GLY A 14 15.62 7.73 4.35
N SER A 15 14.70 8.30 5.13
CA SER A 15 14.34 7.82 6.48
C SER A 15 13.17 6.84 6.46
N VAL A 16 12.37 6.86 5.38
CA VAL A 16 11.13 6.09 5.23
C VAL A 16 11.38 4.58 5.16
N LYS A 17 12.45 4.13 4.49
CA LYS A 17 12.70 2.69 4.29
C LYS A 17 12.76 1.91 5.61
N ASN A 18 13.60 2.35 6.54
CA ASN A 18 13.79 1.65 7.82
C ASN A 18 12.50 1.63 8.66
N LEU A 19 11.66 2.66 8.52
CA LEU A 19 10.38 2.75 9.23
C LEU A 19 9.34 1.80 8.64
N ILE A 20 9.27 1.69 7.30
CA ILE A 20 8.42 0.71 6.63
C ILE A 20 8.88 -0.71 6.97
N ASP A 21 10.19 -1.01 6.88
CA ASP A 21 10.75 -2.31 7.22
C ASP A 21 10.44 -2.68 8.69
N HIS A 22 10.56 -1.72 9.61
CA HIS A 22 10.24 -1.91 11.01
C HIS A 22 8.75 -2.20 11.23
N GLN A 23 7.87 -1.38 10.63
CA GLN A 23 6.43 -1.59 10.73
C GLN A 23 6.02 -2.93 10.14
N GLN A 24 6.57 -3.29 8.98
CA GLN A 24 6.29 -4.56 8.33
C GLN A 24 6.60 -5.73 9.27
N ASN A 25 7.75 -5.69 9.95
CA ASN A 25 8.13 -6.73 10.92
C ASN A 25 7.21 -6.76 12.15
N LEU A 26 6.78 -5.60 12.64
CA LEU A 26 5.81 -5.53 13.74
C LEU A 26 4.46 -6.15 13.36
N LEU A 27 3.95 -5.81 12.18
CA LEU A 27 2.70 -6.36 11.65
C LEU A 27 2.83 -7.85 11.37
N LYS A 28 3.94 -8.30 10.78
CA LYS A 28 4.26 -9.73 10.58
C LYS A 28 4.43 -10.51 11.88
N GLY A 29 4.84 -9.86 12.98
CA GLY A 29 4.87 -10.51 14.29
C GLY A 29 3.48 -10.60 14.93
N THR A 30 2.58 -9.69 14.56
CA THR A 30 1.20 -9.64 15.07
C THR A 30 0.28 -10.57 14.27
N TRP A 31 0.52 -10.68 12.97
CA TRP A 31 -0.24 -11.51 12.03
C TRP A 31 0.56 -12.78 11.73
N SER A 32 -0.09 -13.88 11.39
CA SER A 32 0.63 -15.04 10.85
C SER A 32 1.32 -14.69 9.53
N SER A 33 2.19 -15.58 9.02
CA SER A 33 2.83 -15.43 7.70
C SER A 33 1.81 -15.19 6.57
N GLU A 34 0.61 -15.69 6.77
CA GLU A 34 -0.57 -15.43 5.95
C GLU A 34 -1.73 -15.05 6.87
N SER A 35 -2.50 -14.02 6.51
CA SER A 35 -3.70 -13.62 7.26
C SER A 35 -4.90 -13.56 6.33
N GLN A 36 -6.01 -14.18 6.74
CA GLN A 36 -7.27 -14.04 6.03
C GLN A 36 -7.91 -12.70 6.37
N ILE A 37 -8.37 -11.96 5.36
CA ILE A 37 -9.15 -10.75 5.62
C ILE A 37 -10.54 -11.19 6.12
N LEU A 38 -10.97 -10.60 7.24
CA LEU A 38 -12.26 -10.92 7.88
C LEU A 38 -13.40 -10.89 6.84
N ASP A 39 -14.30 -11.86 6.92
CA ASP A 39 -15.49 -12.00 6.06
C ASP A 39 -15.20 -12.20 4.55
N THR A 40 -13.97 -12.58 4.19
CA THR A 40 -13.59 -12.89 2.81
C THR A 40 -12.78 -14.17 2.71
N SER A 41 -12.65 -14.75 1.51
CA SER A 41 -11.72 -15.87 1.23
C SER A 41 -10.29 -15.40 0.94
N GLU A 42 -9.98 -14.12 1.14
CA GLU A 42 -8.76 -13.49 0.66
C GLU A 42 -7.61 -13.62 1.64
N VAL A 43 -6.42 -13.92 1.12
CA VAL A 43 -5.22 -14.19 1.90
C VAL A 43 -4.17 -13.11 1.65
N VAL A 44 -3.72 -12.51 2.74
CA VAL A 44 -2.67 -11.49 2.78
C VAL A 44 -1.35 -12.14 3.14
N GLU A 45 -0.36 -12.02 2.27
CA GLU A 45 1.02 -12.46 2.49
C GLU A 45 1.81 -11.36 3.22
N THR A 46 2.23 -11.63 4.46
CA THR A 46 2.86 -10.61 5.32
C THR A 46 4.37 -10.46 5.12
N SER A 47 4.97 -11.22 4.18
CA SER A 47 6.40 -11.15 3.85
C SER A 47 6.76 -10.03 2.89
N GLU A 48 5.85 -9.61 2.03
CA GLU A 48 6.15 -8.73 0.91
C GLU A 48 5.14 -7.59 0.81
N LEU A 49 5.59 -6.46 0.21
CA LEU A 49 4.79 -5.26 0.07
C LEU A 49 4.57 -4.89 -1.40
N TYR A 50 3.38 -4.37 -1.67
CA TYR A 50 3.07 -3.55 -2.82
C TYR A 50 2.98 -2.06 -2.43
N PHE A 51 3.16 -1.20 -3.41
CA PHE A 51 3.00 0.25 -3.28
C PHE A 51 1.97 0.76 -4.27
N LEU A 52 0.97 1.45 -3.75
CA LEU A 52 0.04 2.25 -4.52
C LEU A 52 0.59 3.65 -4.69
N TYR A 53 0.53 4.20 -5.90
CA TYR A 53 0.97 5.56 -6.20
C TYR A 53 -0.16 6.37 -6.83
N GLY A 54 -0.33 7.62 -6.40
CA GLY A 54 -1.38 8.48 -6.93
C GLY A 54 -1.29 9.93 -6.43
N SER A 55 -2.29 10.73 -6.82
CA SER A 55 -2.56 12.02 -6.20
C SER A 55 -3.08 11.83 -4.77
N SER A 56 -3.27 12.93 -4.03
CA SER A 56 -3.86 12.91 -2.69
C SER A 56 -5.28 12.33 -2.65
N GLU A 57 -5.98 12.26 -3.79
CA GLU A 57 -7.31 11.66 -3.90
C GLU A 57 -7.30 10.17 -3.54
N LEU A 58 -6.15 9.50 -3.62
CA LEU A 58 -5.97 8.12 -3.19
C LEU A 58 -6.30 7.92 -1.71
N LEU A 59 -6.21 8.97 -0.89
CA LEU A 59 -6.57 8.95 0.52
C LEU A 59 -8.08 9.01 0.79
N THR A 60 -8.91 9.31 -0.22
CA THR A 60 -10.37 9.40 -0.05
C THR A 60 -10.97 8.09 0.47
N ASN A 61 -10.35 6.97 0.10
CA ASN A 61 -10.77 5.63 0.52
C ASN A 61 -9.98 5.09 1.72
N PHE A 62 -9.03 5.86 2.26
CA PHE A 62 -8.22 5.44 3.40
C PHE A 62 -8.88 5.88 4.72
N ASN A 63 -9.14 4.92 5.60
CA ASN A 63 -9.61 5.19 6.96
C ASN A 63 -8.43 5.22 7.92
N GLU A 64 -8.04 6.43 8.35
CA GLU A 64 -6.93 6.65 9.27
C GLU A 64 -7.17 6.02 10.66
N GLN A 65 -8.42 5.93 11.11
CA GLN A 65 -8.75 5.38 12.43
C GLN A 65 -8.49 3.88 12.50
N THR A 66 -8.81 3.16 11.42
CA THR A 66 -8.65 1.70 11.35
C THR A 66 -7.35 1.28 10.68
N GLY A 67 -6.73 2.16 9.88
CA GLY A 67 -5.58 1.79 9.05
C GLY A 67 -5.98 0.91 7.87
N SER A 68 -7.18 1.11 7.33
CA SER A 68 -7.69 0.28 6.24
C SER A 68 -8.03 1.11 5.01
N LEU A 69 -7.65 0.61 3.85
CA LEU A 69 -8.00 1.16 2.55
C LEU A 69 -9.24 0.43 2.02
N LEU A 70 -10.33 1.17 1.80
CA LEU A 70 -11.52 0.64 1.15
C LEU A 70 -11.22 0.42 -0.33
N MET A 71 -11.34 -0.82 -0.76
CA MET A 71 -11.23 -1.21 -2.16
C MET A 71 -12.58 -1.71 -2.64
N ASP A 72 -12.91 -1.47 -3.91
CA ASP A 72 -14.12 -1.99 -4.56
C ASP A 72 -13.85 -2.35 -6.03
N GLU A 73 -14.84 -2.97 -6.66
CA GLU A 73 -14.80 -3.47 -8.05
C GLU A 73 -14.64 -2.42 -9.13
N ASN A 74 -14.91 -1.15 -8.80
CA ASN A 74 -14.81 -0.04 -9.73
C ASN A 74 -13.50 0.75 -9.51
N ALA A 75 -12.84 0.53 -8.38
CA ALA A 75 -11.66 1.27 -8.00
C ALA A 75 -10.43 0.84 -8.81
N THR A 76 -9.93 1.76 -9.62
CA THR A 76 -8.81 1.52 -10.53
C THR A 76 -7.52 2.05 -9.90
N TRP A 77 -6.69 1.16 -9.38
CA TRP A 77 -5.45 1.52 -8.69
C TRP A 77 -4.20 1.10 -9.48
N GLY A 78 -3.15 1.93 -9.46
CA GLY A 78 -1.81 1.55 -9.92
C GLY A 78 -1.02 0.93 -8.77
N VAL A 79 -0.71 -0.36 -8.87
CA VAL A 79 0.03 -1.14 -7.87
C VAL A 79 1.42 -1.45 -8.41
N SER A 80 2.46 -1.37 -7.59
CA SER A 80 3.84 -1.68 -7.99
C SER A 80 4.63 -2.40 -6.89
N ASP A 81 5.56 -3.26 -7.31
CA ASP A 81 6.58 -3.85 -6.45
C ASP A 81 7.74 -2.89 -6.14
N LEU A 82 7.84 -1.77 -6.86
CA LEU A 82 8.89 -0.79 -6.63
C LEU A 82 8.52 0.14 -5.49
N ALA A 83 9.34 0.15 -4.45
CA ALA A 83 9.24 1.07 -3.32
C ALA A 83 9.57 2.53 -3.70
N PRO A 84 9.10 3.53 -2.93
CA PRO A 84 9.23 4.95 -3.30
C PRO A 84 10.68 5.40 -3.52
N TRP A 85 11.63 4.88 -2.74
CA TRP A 85 13.07 5.18 -2.86
C TRP A 85 13.76 4.45 -4.01
N ARG A 86 13.06 3.58 -4.74
CA ARG A 86 13.58 2.88 -5.93
C ARG A 86 12.95 3.39 -7.23
N LEU A 87 12.08 4.39 -7.14
CA LEU A 87 11.46 5.00 -8.32
C LEU A 87 12.51 5.71 -9.19
N PRO A 88 12.38 5.66 -10.52
CA PRO A 88 13.26 6.43 -11.41
C PRO A 88 13.17 7.93 -11.13
N LEU A 89 14.29 8.65 -11.34
CA LEU A 89 14.33 10.09 -11.21
C LEU A 89 13.30 10.76 -12.14
N GLY A 90 12.53 11.72 -11.63
CA GLY A 90 11.51 12.45 -12.40
C GLY A 90 10.19 11.69 -12.60
N PHE A 91 10.10 10.42 -12.19
CA PHE A 91 8.90 9.61 -12.35
C PHE A 91 7.68 10.20 -11.63
N VAL A 92 7.85 10.62 -10.38
CA VAL A 92 6.80 11.21 -9.55
C VAL A 92 6.23 12.47 -10.22
N THR A 93 7.12 13.36 -10.66
CA THR A 93 6.77 14.60 -11.35
C THR A 93 6.06 14.35 -12.68
N ALA A 94 6.53 13.40 -13.48
CA ALA A 94 5.95 13.07 -14.78
C ALA A 94 4.51 12.51 -14.66
N ASN A 95 4.19 11.84 -13.55
CA ASN A 95 2.88 11.25 -13.31
C ASN A 95 1.99 12.10 -12.38
N HIS A 96 2.48 13.25 -11.89
CA HIS A 96 1.81 14.08 -10.90
C HIS A 96 1.38 13.31 -9.63
N PHE A 97 2.19 12.33 -9.22
CA PHE A 97 1.94 11.60 -7.99
C PHE A 97 2.42 12.41 -6.79
N THR A 98 1.65 12.38 -5.71
CA THR A 98 1.95 13.11 -4.47
C THR A 98 1.95 12.19 -3.25
N THR A 99 1.44 10.97 -3.41
CA THR A 99 1.10 10.09 -2.29
C THR A 99 1.38 8.65 -2.66
N TYR A 100 1.80 7.88 -1.67
CA TYR A 100 1.86 6.43 -1.76
C TYR A 100 1.24 5.74 -0.54
N ILE A 101 0.74 4.52 -0.75
CA ILE A 101 0.30 3.61 0.31
C ILE A 101 1.05 2.29 0.17
N ALA A 102 1.69 1.83 1.24
CA ALA A 102 2.31 0.52 1.32
C ALA A 102 1.30 -0.50 1.85
N LEU A 103 1.15 -1.62 1.14
CA LEU A 103 0.21 -2.69 1.42
C LEU A 103 0.94 -4.02 1.42
N PHE A 104 0.52 -4.99 2.22
CA PHE A 104 0.99 -6.37 2.03
C PHE A 104 0.53 -6.93 0.68
N LYS A 105 1.27 -7.90 0.13
CA LYS A 105 0.81 -8.63 -1.05
C LYS A 105 -0.38 -9.52 -0.70
N SER A 106 -1.24 -9.78 -1.66
CA SER A 106 -2.35 -10.71 -1.53
C SER A 106 -2.81 -11.19 -2.90
N ASN A 107 -3.63 -12.23 -2.89
CA ASN A 107 -4.32 -12.74 -4.07
C ASN A 107 -5.39 -11.77 -4.63
N LEU A 108 -5.69 -10.66 -3.92
CA LEU A 108 -6.56 -9.59 -4.40
C LEU A 108 -5.92 -8.73 -5.50
N PHE A 109 -4.59 -8.72 -5.58
CA PHE A 109 -3.87 -7.94 -6.56
C PHE A 109 -3.22 -8.84 -7.59
N LYS A 110 -3.30 -8.43 -8.85
CA LYS A 110 -2.39 -8.90 -9.88
C LYS A 110 -1.54 -7.71 -10.29
N ALA A 111 -0.34 -7.59 -9.72
CA ALA A 111 0.61 -6.59 -10.19
C ALA A 111 0.96 -6.88 -11.65
N GLU A 112 0.94 -5.85 -12.51
CA GLU A 112 1.43 -5.99 -13.88
C GLU A 112 2.95 -5.81 -13.92
N ASN A 113 3.62 -6.61 -14.76
CA ASN A 113 5.07 -6.58 -14.90
C ASN A 113 5.53 -5.29 -15.56
N HIS A 114 6.55 -4.67 -14.96
CA HIS A 114 7.48 -3.68 -15.52
C HIS A 114 6.94 -2.38 -16.11
N ASP A 115 5.63 -2.22 -16.27
CA ASP A 115 5.00 -0.94 -16.53
C ASP A 115 3.99 -0.68 -15.42
N PHE A 116 4.05 0.51 -14.79
CA PHE A 116 3.12 0.94 -13.75
C PHE A 116 1.73 1.16 -14.37
N VAL A 117 1.05 0.08 -14.74
CA VAL A 117 -0.22 0.11 -15.45
C VAL A 117 -1.37 0.20 -14.45
N LYS A 118 -2.30 1.11 -14.75
CA LYS A 118 -3.42 1.56 -13.93
C LYS A 118 -4.57 0.53 -13.83
N TYR A 119 -4.37 -0.75 -13.51
CA TYR A 119 -5.52 -1.66 -13.40
C TYR A 119 -5.41 -2.71 -12.29
N SER A 120 -5.70 -2.32 -11.05
CA SER A 120 -6.18 -3.26 -10.04
C SER A 120 -7.67 -3.50 -10.23
N ARG A 121 -8.08 -4.67 -10.74
CA ARG A 121 -9.48 -5.13 -10.67
C ARG A 121 -9.68 -5.84 -9.33
N CYS A 122 -9.90 -5.09 -8.26
CA CYS A 122 -10.29 -5.69 -6.98
C CYS A 122 -11.68 -6.29 -7.17
N ALA A 123 -11.85 -7.61 -7.25
CA ALA A 123 -13.15 -8.19 -7.60
C ALA A 123 -14.24 -8.07 -6.50
N VAL A 124 -13.88 -7.53 -5.33
CA VAL A 124 -14.74 -7.54 -4.12
C VAL A 124 -14.52 -6.25 -3.32
N LYS A 125 -15.59 -5.72 -2.72
CA LYS A 125 -15.48 -4.60 -1.78
C LYS A 125 -14.87 -5.06 -0.45
N VAL A 126 -13.69 -4.55 -0.08
CA VAL A 126 -12.94 -5.02 1.09
C VAL A 126 -12.18 -3.89 1.79
N ASN A 127 -12.05 -4.00 3.13
CA ASN A 127 -11.21 -3.11 3.92
C ASN A 127 -9.80 -3.71 4.03
N TYR A 128 -8.89 -3.28 3.15
CA TYR A 128 -7.56 -3.84 3.07
C TYR A 128 -6.61 -3.19 4.09
N PRO A 129 -5.84 -3.97 4.87
CA PRO A 129 -4.90 -3.44 5.85
C PRO A 129 -3.76 -2.65 5.19
N VAL A 130 -3.51 -1.44 5.70
CA VAL A 130 -2.42 -0.58 5.25
C VAL A 130 -1.22 -0.75 6.17
N VAL A 131 -0.03 -0.85 5.60
CA VAL A 131 1.23 -0.86 6.37
C VAL A 131 1.69 0.57 6.62
N ALA A 132 1.74 1.39 5.58
CA ALA A 132 2.20 2.77 5.69
C ALA A 132 1.51 3.70 4.69
N VAL A 133 1.43 4.98 5.01
CA VAL A 133 1.02 6.05 4.10
C VAL A 133 2.10 7.11 4.08
N GLY A 134 2.49 7.60 2.90
CA GLY A 134 3.48 8.68 2.83
C GLY A 134 3.29 9.61 1.64
N SER A 135 4.06 10.69 1.67
CA SER A 135 4.10 11.71 0.62
C SER A 135 5.28 11.48 -0.32
N LEU A 136 5.10 11.84 -1.58
CA LEU A 136 6.18 11.91 -2.56
C LEU A 136 6.58 13.38 -2.78
N PRO A 137 7.86 13.65 -3.05
CA PRO A 137 8.37 15.00 -3.33
C PRO A 137 7.93 15.54 -4.69
#